data_AF-A0A3A8GQN8-F1
#
_entry.id   AF-A0A3A8GQN8-F1
#
_cell.length_a   1.000
_cell.length_b   1.000
_cell.length_c   1.000
_cell.angle_alpha   90.00
_cell.angle_beta   90.00
_cell.angle_gamma   90.00
#
_symmetry.space_group_name_H-M   'P 1'
#
loop_
_entity.id
_entity.type
_entity.pdbx_description
1 polymer ?
#
loop_
_entity_poly.entity_id
_entity_poly.type
_entity_poly.pdbx_seq_one_letter_code
_entity_poly.pdbx_strand_id
1 'polypeptide(L)'
;MGIRTLIDQFATSVVGDLGPFQRKLEVLQHEGILGEEDRKRLSVVIDAGSAAAHRGLRPTPTALRYMMESVEHLLWGQFACRASTRKLRSAIPRRRRGRRPRRSSSP
;
A
#
# COMPACT_ATOMS: atom_id res chain seq x y z
N MET A 1 12.14 17.12 -2.66
CA MET A 1 11.05 17.22 -1.67
C MET A 1 11.00 15.94 -0.87
N GLY A 2 10.77 16.01 0.44
CA GLY A 2 10.85 14.86 1.35
C GLY A 2 9.98 13.68 0.96
N ILE A 3 8.79 13.91 0.37
CA ILE A 3 7.87 12.86 -0.08
C ILE A 3 8.52 11.89 -1.09
N ARG A 4 9.25 12.41 -2.08
CA ARG A 4 9.97 11.57 -3.05
C ARG A 4 11.00 10.69 -2.35
N THR A 5 11.79 11.29 -1.46
CA THR A 5 12.85 10.59 -0.72
C THR A 5 12.27 9.48 0.16
N LEU A 6 11.14 9.73 0.82
CA LEU A 6 10.45 8.72 1.63
C LEU A 6 10.01 7.51 0.79
N ILE A 7 9.44 7.74 -0.40
CA ILE A 7 9.03 6.65 -1.29
C ILE A 7 10.25 5.86 -1.80
N ASP A 8 11.35 6.55 -2.14
CA ASP A 8 12.59 5.88 -2.56
C ASP A 8 13.16 4.98 -1.46
N GLN A 9 13.22 5.53 -0.25
CA GLN A 9 13.83 4.84 0.88
C GLN A 9 12.97 3.67 1.34
N PHE A 10 11.65 3.83 1.30
CA PHE A 10 10.72 2.71 1.45
C PHE A 10 11.01 1.62 0.42
N ALA A 11 10.99 1.96 -0.87
CA ALA A 11 11.15 0.96 -1.92
C ALA A 11 12.53 0.26 -1.82
N THR A 12 13.58 1.04 -1.57
CA THR A 12 14.94 0.54 -1.36
C THR A 12 15.03 -0.39 -0.15
N SER A 13 14.34 -0.07 0.96
CA SER A 13 14.33 -0.94 2.14
C SER A 13 13.61 -2.28 1.93
N VAL A 14 12.71 -2.36 0.95
CA VAL A 14 11.90 -3.57 0.68
C VAL A 14 12.52 -4.43 -0.42
N VAL A 15 12.99 -3.83 -1.52
CA VAL A 15 13.50 -4.56 -2.70
C VAL A 15 14.99 -4.34 -2.98
N GLY A 16 15.68 -3.59 -2.13
CA GLY A 16 17.06 -3.17 -2.35
C GLY A 16 17.19 -1.98 -3.32
N ASP A 17 18.42 -1.52 -3.51
CA ASP A 17 18.68 -0.45 -4.48
C ASP A 17 18.78 -1.00 -5.90
N LEU A 18 17.68 -0.87 -6.64
CA LEU A 18 17.57 -1.29 -8.04
C LEU A 18 17.70 -0.12 -9.02
N GLY A 19 18.22 1.03 -8.56
CA GLY A 19 18.39 2.23 -9.35
C GLY A 19 17.10 3.06 -9.49
N PRO A 20 16.58 3.30 -10.71
CA PRO A 20 15.45 4.21 -10.91
C PRO A 20 14.18 3.84 -10.15
N PHE A 21 13.40 4.85 -9.76
CA PHE A 21 12.13 4.70 -9.05
C PHE A 21 11.15 3.77 -9.77
N GLN A 22 10.99 3.93 -11.08
CA GLN A 22 10.10 3.11 -11.90
C GLN A 22 10.44 1.62 -11.78
N ARG A 23 11.74 1.28 -11.81
CA ARG A 23 12.22 -0.10 -11.64
C ARG A 23 11.83 -0.65 -10.27
N LYS A 24 12.05 0.13 -9.20
CA LYS A 24 11.69 -0.28 -7.84
C LYS A 24 10.17 -0.49 -7.69
N LEU A 25 9.36 0.39 -8.26
CA LEU A 25 7.89 0.26 -8.22
C LEU A 25 7.37 -0.93 -9.04
N GLU A 26 7.97 -1.23 -10.19
CA GLU A 26 7.64 -2.42 -10.98
C GLU A 26 7.91 -3.71 -10.22
N VAL A 27 9.06 -3.79 -9.54
CA VAL A 27 9.40 -4.96 -8.71
C VAL A 27 8.45 -5.06 -7.52
N LEU A 28 8.14 -3.95 -6.83
CA LEU A 28 7.15 -3.96 -5.75
C LEU A 28 5.76 -4.44 -6.20
N GLN A 29 5.34 -4.09 -7.43
CA GLN A 29 4.10 -4.58 -8.01
C GLN A 29 4.20 -6.08 -8.33
N HIS A 30 5.28 -6.51 -8.95
CA HIS A 30 5.54 -7.92 -9.29
C HIS A 30 5.52 -8.83 -8.06
N GLU A 31 6.13 -8.38 -6.95
CA GLU A 31 6.14 -9.08 -5.67
C GLU A 31 4.79 -9.02 -4.91
N GLY A 32 3.75 -8.42 -5.51
CA GLY A 32 2.42 -8.31 -4.92
C GLY A 32 2.33 -7.39 -3.71
N ILE A 33 3.34 -6.54 -3.50
CA ILE A 33 3.39 -5.56 -2.41
C ILE A 33 2.55 -4.32 -2.77
N LEU A 34 2.49 -4.00 -4.07
CA LEU A 34 1.65 -2.93 -4.61
C LEU A 34 0.68 -3.46 -5.66
N GLY A 35 -0.53 -2.89 -5.70
CA GLY A 35 -1.43 -3.04 -6.83
C GLY A 35 -1.00 -2.18 -8.03
N GLU A 36 -1.62 -2.42 -9.19
CA GLU A 36 -1.39 -1.63 -10.40
C GLU A 36 -1.74 -0.14 -10.19
N GLU A 37 -2.87 0.13 -9.55
CA GLU A 37 -3.33 1.49 -9.27
C GLU A 37 -2.43 2.21 -8.25
N ASP A 38 -1.82 1.46 -7.32
CA ASP A 38 -0.84 2.03 -6.39
C ASP A 38 0.43 2.45 -7.14
N ARG A 39 0.91 1.62 -8.07
CA ARG A 39 2.07 1.96 -8.91
C ARG A 39 1.81 3.23 -9.71
N LYS A 40 0.67 3.32 -10.40
CA LYS A 40 0.29 4.49 -11.20
C LYS A 40 0.24 5.75 -10.33
N ARG A 41 -0.45 5.67 -9.19
CA ARG A 41 -0.57 6.78 -8.24
C ARG A 41 0.79 7.24 -7.72
N LEU A 42 1.64 6.31 -7.26
CA LEU A 42 2.95 6.63 -6.69
C LEU A 42 3.90 7.23 -7.74
N SER A 43 3.82 6.79 -9.00
CA SER A 43 4.59 7.39 -10.09
C SER A 43 4.29 8.90 -10.21
N VAL A 44 3.01 9.28 -10.21
CA VAL A 44 2.60 10.69 -10.29
C VAL A 44 3.10 11.49 -9.08
N VAL A 45 3.04 10.90 -7.88
CA VAL A 45 3.52 11.55 -6.64
C VAL A 45 5.05 11.75 -6.67
N ILE A 46 5.80 10.77 -7.17
CA ILE A 46 7.26 10.89 -7.35
C ILE A 46 7.60 11.99 -8.35
N ASP A 47 6.86 12.07 -9.47
CA ASP A 47 7.07 13.09 -10.49
C ASP A 47 6.77 14.49 -9.95
N ALA A 48 5.66 14.65 -9.22
CA ALA A 48 5.32 15.90 -8.53
C ALA A 48 6.39 16.28 -7.49
N GLY A 49 6.88 15.32 -6.71
CA GLY A 49 7.96 15.53 -5.74
C GLY A 49 9.29 15.95 -6.39
N SER A 50 9.59 15.39 -7.56
CA SER A 50 10.77 15.73 -8.37
C SER A 50 10.64 17.12 -9.00
N ALA A 51 9.48 17.43 -9.57
CA ALA A 51 9.18 18.75 -10.12
C ALA A 51 9.22 19.84 -9.04
N ALA A 52 8.76 19.54 -7.83
CA ALA A 52 8.84 20.48 -6.72
C ALA A 52 10.29 20.69 -6.25
N ALA A 53 11.12 19.64 -6.25
CA ALA A 53 12.53 19.71 -5.84
C ALA A 53 13.43 20.46 -6.83
N HIS A 54 13.21 20.26 -8.13
CA HIS A 54 14.15 20.70 -9.17
C HIS A 54 13.56 21.72 -10.14
N ARG A 55 12.24 21.73 -10.33
CA ARG A 55 11.56 22.52 -11.37
C ARG A 55 10.66 23.63 -10.80
N GLY A 56 10.75 23.89 -9.50
CA GLY A 56 10.04 24.99 -8.85
C GLY A 56 8.54 24.77 -8.65
N LEU A 57 7.98 23.57 -8.90
CA LEU A 57 6.57 23.30 -8.64
C LEU A 57 6.23 23.61 -7.18
N ARG A 58 5.14 24.35 -6.97
CA ARG A 58 4.54 24.64 -5.67
C ARG A 58 3.18 23.96 -5.60
N PRO A 59 3.08 22.74 -5.03
CA PRO A 59 1.81 22.06 -4.89
C PRO A 59 0.84 22.92 -4.09
N THR A 60 -0.44 22.94 -4.50
CA THR A 60 -1.49 23.51 -3.66
C THR A 60 -1.61 22.72 -2.36
N PRO A 61 -2.19 23.29 -1.28
CA PRO A 61 -2.42 22.55 -0.04
C PRO A 61 -3.17 21.22 -0.25
N THR A 62 -4.15 21.22 -1.16
CA THR A 62 -4.90 20.01 -1.54
C THR A 62 -4.02 18.98 -2.23
N ALA A 63 -3.17 19.40 -3.18
CA ALA A 63 -2.25 18.50 -3.86
C ALA A 63 -1.20 17.93 -2.89
N LEU A 64 -0.66 18.75 -1.99
CA LEU A 64 0.29 18.31 -0.97
C LEU A 64 -0.34 17.29 -0.02
N ARG A 65 -1.58 17.53 0.43
CA ARG A 65 -2.33 16.56 1.25
C ARG A 65 -2.49 15.22 0.54
N TYR A 66 -2.89 15.23 -0.73
CA TYR A 66 -2.99 14.00 -1.52
C TYR A 66 -1.66 13.24 -1.64
N MET A 67 -0.55 13.95 -1.83
CA MET A 67 0.78 13.34 -1.86
C MET A 67 1.14 12.70 -0.51
N MET A 68 0.79 13.34 0.61
CA MET A 68 1.01 12.80 1.95
C MET A 68 0.14 11.56 2.23
N GLU A 69 -1.15 11.62 1.91
CA GLU A 69 -2.09 10.48 2.03
C GLU A 69 -1.63 9.28 1.19
N SER A 70 -1.05 9.53 0.00
CA SER A 70 -0.50 8.47 -0.85
C SER A 70 0.69 7.76 -0.19
N VAL A 71 1.57 8.50 0.50
CA VAL A 71 2.68 7.92 1.26
C VAL A 71 2.17 7.19 2.49
N GLU A 72 1.19 7.75 3.20
CA GLU A 72 0.57 7.09 4.35
C GLU A 72 -0.05 5.74 3.96
N HIS A 73 -0.81 5.71 2.86
CA HIS A 73 -1.40 4.48 2.34
C HIS A 73 -0.35 3.42 2.01
N LEU A 74 0.76 3.83 1.37
CA LEU A 74 1.90 2.96 1.06
C LEU A 74 2.50 2.33 2.33
N LEU A 75 2.79 3.16 3.34
CA LEU A 75 3.41 2.71 4.59
C LEU A 75 2.46 1.86 5.43
N TRP A 76 1.18 2.23 5.47
CA TRP A 76 0.15 1.48 6.19
C TRP A 76 -0.04 0.08 5.61
N GLY A 77 -0.09 -0.04 4.28
CA GLY A 77 -0.22 -1.31 3.59
C GLY A 77 0.89 -2.31 3.96
N GLN A 78 2.13 -1.83 4.06
CA GLN A 78 3.27 -2.70 4.33
C GLN A 78 3.50 -2.99 5.82
N PHE A 79 3.51 -1.96 6.68
CA PHE A 79 3.94 -2.11 8.07
C PHE A 79 2.79 -2.33 9.05
N ALA A 80 1.70 -1.55 8.93
CA ALA A 80 0.61 -1.57 9.91
C ALA A 80 -0.43 -2.66 9.62
N CYS A 81 -0.73 -2.90 8.34
CA CYS A 81 -1.77 -3.84 7.93
C CYS A 81 -1.39 -5.29 8.29
N ARG A 82 -0.13 -5.70 8.10
CA ARG A 82 0.31 -7.09 8.39
C ARG A 82 0.18 -7.45 9.87
N ALA A 83 0.57 -6.56 10.78
CA ALA A 83 0.48 -6.79 12.22
C ALA A 83 -0.98 -6.76 12.71
N SER A 84 -1.76 -5.79 12.24
CA SER A 84 -3.16 -5.60 12.65
C SER A 84 -4.07 -6.71 12.12
N THR A 85 -3.87 -7.16 10.88
CA THR A 85 -4.66 -8.25 10.27
C THR A 85 -4.45 -9.57 11.01
N ARG A 86 -3.23 -9.85 11.48
CA ARG A 86 -2.96 -11.04 12.29
C ARG A 86 -3.71 -11.01 13.62
N LYS A 87 -3.71 -9.87 14.31
CA LYS A 87 -4.47 -9.66 15.56
C LYS A 87 -5.98 -9.75 15.31
N LEU A 88 -6.47 -9.14 14.23
CA LEU A 88 -7.87 -9.21 13.86
C LEU A 88 -8.29 -10.66 13.59
N ARG A 89 -7.49 -11.43 12.86
CA ARG A 89 -7.76 -12.85 12.58
C ARG A 89 -7.90 -13.69 13.85
N SER A 90 -7.13 -13.41 14.91
CA SER A 90 -7.29 -14.10 16.19
C SER A 90 -8.56 -13.71 16.95
N ALA A 91 -9.13 -12.54 16.68
CA ALA A 91 -10.36 -12.07 17.31
C ALA A 91 -11.63 -12.56 16.60
N ILE A 92 -11.53 -13.08 15.37
CA ILE A 92 -12.70 -13.58 14.61
C ILE A 92 -13.22 -14.86 15.29
N PRO A 93 -14.47 -14.87 15.79
CA PRO A 93 -15.05 -16.07 16.40
C PRO A 93 -15.15 -17.20 15.38
N ARG A 94 -14.84 -18.44 15.80
CA ARG A 94 -15.04 -19.62 14.95
C ARG A 94 -16.49 -19.71 14.54
N ARG A 95 -16.75 -19.73 13.23
CA ARG A 95 -18.09 -19.90 12.67
C ARG A 95 -18.70 -21.19 13.25
N ARG A 96 -19.80 -21.05 14.02
CA ARG A 96 -20.55 -22.21 14.51
C ARG A 96 -21.00 -23.02 13.29
N ARG A 97 -20.53 -24.27 13.17
CA ARG A 97 -21.09 -25.20 12.19
C ARG A 97 -22.56 -25.40 12.55
N GLY A 98 -23.45 -24.88 11.74
CA GLY A 98 -24.89 -25.08 11.91
C GLY A 98 -25.17 -26.57 12.02
N ARG A 99 -25.86 -26.97 13.09
CA ARG A 99 -26.35 -28.32 13.30
C ARG A 99 -27.22 -28.67 12.08
N ARG A 100 -26.78 -29.61 11.23
CA ARG A 100 -27.60 -30.07 10.09
C ARG A 100 -28.97 -30.47 10.65
N PRO A 101 -30.09 -29.96 10.11
CA PRO A 101 -31.40 -30.42 10.54
C PRO A 101 -31.48 -31.93 10.27
N ARG A 102 -31.78 -32.71 11.30
CA ARG A 102 -32.07 -34.14 11.15
C ARG A 102 -33.29 -34.24 10.23
N ARG A 103 -33.09 -34.76 9.02
CA ARG A 103 -34.22 -35.17 8.16
C ARG A 103 -34.94 -36.29 8.90
N SER A 104 -36.14 -36.03 9.38
CA SER A 104 -37.08 -37.06 9.81
C SER A 104 -37.58 -37.79 8.57
N SER A 105 -37.04 -38.98 8.32
CA SER A 105 -37.61 -39.95 7.39
C SER A 105 -38.75 -40.68 8.10
N SER A 106 -39.98 -40.41 7.67
CA SER A 106 -41.17 -41.27 7.80
C SER A 106 -41.64 -41.56 6.37
N PRO A 107 -42.15 -42.76 6.05
CA PRO A 107 -43.29 -43.41 6.71
C PRO A 107 -42.94 -44.73 7.41
#